data_AF-F6ZG19-F1
#
_entry.id   AF-F6ZG19-F1
#
_cell.length_a   1.000
_cell.length_b   1.000
_cell.length_c   1.000
_cell.angle_alpha   90.00
_cell.angle_beta   90.00
_cell.angle_gamma   90.00
#
_symmetry.space_group_name_H-M   'P 1'
#
loop_
_entity.id
_entity.type
_entity.pdbx_description
1 polymer ?
#
loop_
_entity_poly.entity_id
_entity_poly.type
_entity_poly.pdbx_seq_one_letter_code
_entity_poly.pdbx_strand_id
1 'polypeptide(L)'
;MKHLIHKTDDLENHLRRDNSRIIGLPEDHDKRKSLDIILQEIIQENCPDILEQEGKVEIERIHRSPPTFNPQLTTPRNVIAKFKNYQTKEKILQTAKKKPFRYHGNTVRITQDLAASTLKDQKAWNMIFRKARELGLQPRINYPSKLNLTIFLQGKVWSLNAIEEFQAFIKKRPDLNRRFDVQAQNSRESSKGSKTVCSSLYSEFFSFLSLEVGSIFPLLVLSNCLGTLS
;
A
#
# COMPACT_ATOMS: atom_id res chain seq x y z
N MET A 1 10.75 11.61 -23.60
CA MET A 1 10.40 12.03 -22.23
C MET A 1 10.30 10.86 -21.24
N LYS A 2 9.57 9.77 -21.55
CA LYS A 2 9.42 8.60 -20.66
C LYS A 2 10.74 7.97 -20.18
N HIS A 3 11.74 7.85 -21.06
CA HIS A 3 13.06 7.30 -20.71
C HIS A 3 13.79 8.09 -19.61
N LEU A 4 13.66 9.42 -19.59
CA LEU A 4 14.33 10.26 -18.58
C LEU A 4 13.67 10.10 -17.21
N ILE A 5 12.34 9.95 -17.17
CA ILE A 5 11.59 9.73 -15.93
C ILE A 5 12.01 8.41 -15.30
N HIS A 6 12.02 7.32 -16.08
CA HIS A 6 12.45 6.00 -15.59
C HIS A 6 13.89 6.00 -15.08
N LYS A 7 14.81 6.67 -15.79
CA LYS A 7 16.21 6.76 -15.35
C LYS A 7 16.35 7.52 -14.03
N THR A 8 15.62 8.62 -13.86
CA THR A 8 15.62 9.39 -12.62
C THR A 8 15.04 8.58 -11.46
N ASP A 9 13.92 7.89 -11.69
CA ASP A 9 13.29 7.02 -10.68
C ASP A 9 14.23 5.87 -10.26
N ASP A 10 14.94 5.25 -11.19
CA ASP A 10 15.87 4.17 -10.90
C ASP A 10 17.07 4.66 -10.08
N LEU A 11 17.63 5.82 -10.41
CA LEU A 11 18.71 6.44 -9.63
C LEU A 11 18.25 6.83 -8.22
N GLU A 12 17.06 7.42 -8.10
CA GLU A 12 16.50 7.82 -6.81
C GLU A 12 16.25 6.60 -5.90
N ASN A 13 15.70 5.52 -6.45
CA ASN A 13 15.51 4.27 -5.71
C ASN A 13 16.84 3.59 -5.35
N HIS A 14 17.86 3.66 -6.20
CA HIS A 14 19.18 3.15 -5.89
C HIS A 14 19.80 3.87 -4.68
N LEU A 15 19.66 5.20 -4.62
CA LEU A 15 20.14 6.02 -3.49
C LEU A 15 19.37 5.76 -2.19
N ARG A 16 18.10 5.37 -2.28
CA ARG A 16 17.26 5.05 -1.11
C ARG A 16 17.28 3.58 -0.73
N ARG A 17 18.01 2.73 -1.46
CA ARG A 17 18.00 1.28 -1.26
C ARG A 17 18.35 0.90 0.17
N ASP A 18 19.27 1.59 0.82
CA ASP A 18 19.70 1.27 2.19
C ASP A 18 18.92 2.01 3.28
N ASN A 19 18.02 2.89 2.87
CA ASN A 19 17.17 3.65 3.78
C ASN A 19 15.93 2.83 4.17
N SER A 20 15.54 2.98 5.44
CA SER A 20 14.22 2.57 5.94
C SER A 20 13.51 3.75 6.57
N ARG A 21 12.19 3.72 6.48
CA ARG A 21 11.29 4.72 7.06
C ARG A 21 10.58 4.12 8.27
N ILE A 22 10.66 4.83 9.39
CA ILE A 22 10.02 4.45 10.64
C ILE A 22 8.86 5.42 10.89
N ILE A 23 7.68 4.87 11.14
CA ILE A 23 6.40 5.58 11.25
C ILE A 23 5.78 5.26 12.61
N GLY A 24 5.19 6.27 13.25
CA GLY A 24 4.49 6.11 14.53
C GLY A 24 5.39 6.25 15.76
N LEU A 25 6.63 6.71 15.59
CA LEU A 25 7.52 7.01 16.72
C LEU A 25 7.16 8.38 17.31
N PRO A 26 6.78 8.49 18.59
CA PRO A 26 6.39 9.76 19.21
C PRO A 26 7.50 10.81 19.18
N GLU A 27 7.13 12.09 19.14
CA GLU A 27 8.10 13.20 19.14
C GLU A 27 8.70 13.44 20.53
N ASP A 28 7.90 13.31 21.59
CA ASP A 28 8.29 13.49 22.99
C ASP A 28 8.89 12.22 23.61
N HIS A 29 9.75 11.52 22.88
CA HIS A 29 10.61 10.52 23.51
C HIS A 29 11.58 11.21 24.48
N ASP A 30 12.15 10.46 25.42
CA ASP A 30 13.14 10.98 26.37
C ASP A 30 14.15 11.85 25.64
N LYS A 31 14.10 13.17 25.86
CA LYS A 31 14.95 14.17 25.17
C LYS A 31 16.46 13.94 25.37
N ARG A 32 16.81 12.94 26.19
CA ARG A 32 18.16 12.48 26.49
C ARG A 32 18.63 11.35 25.57
N LYS A 33 17.73 10.56 24.96
CA LYS A 33 18.10 9.43 24.10
C LYS A 33 18.20 9.88 22.65
N SER A 34 19.30 9.52 22.00
CA SER A 34 19.44 9.68 20.55
C SER A 34 18.55 8.70 19.79
N LEU A 35 18.18 9.05 18.55
CA LEU A 35 17.36 8.18 17.70
C LEU A 35 18.04 6.82 17.43
N ASP A 36 19.37 6.76 17.42
CA ASP A 36 20.13 5.51 17.24
C ASP A 36 19.87 4.52 18.38
N ILE A 37 19.86 5.00 19.62
CA ILE A 37 19.59 4.18 20.81
C ILE A 37 18.14 3.68 20.75
N ILE A 38 17.21 4.57 20.42
CA ILE A 38 15.79 4.23 20.30
C ILE A 38 15.58 3.15 19.24
N LEU A 39 16.23 3.26 18.07
CA LEU A 39 16.12 2.25 17.03
C LEU A 39 16.71 0.90 17.49
N GLN A 40 17.81 0.91 18.24
CA GLN A 40 18.37 -0.32 18.82
C GLN A 40 17.42 -0.97 19.83
N GLU A 41 16.80 -0.18 20.71
CA GLU A 41 15.78 -0.67 21.66
C GLU A 41 14.57 -1.28 20.95
N ILE A 42 14.09 -0.64 19.88
CA ILE A 42 12.99 -1.18 19.04
C ILE A 42 13.38 -2.51 18.43
N ILE A 43 14.59 -2.62 17.88
CA ILE A 43 15.06 -3.87 17.28
C ILE A 43 15.22 -4.94 18.35
N GLN A 44 15.71 -4.60 19.54
CA GLN A 44 15.86 -5.53 20.66
C GLN A 44 14.52 -6.06 21.17
N GLU A 45 13.51 -5.20 21.32
CA GLU A 45 12.18 -5.59 21.77
C GLU A 45 11.46 -6.49 20.74
N ASN A 46 11.68 -6.26 19.44
CA ASN A 46 10.88 -6.89 18.39
C ASN A 46 11.60 -8.03 17.64
N CYS A 47 12.92 -7.99 17.54
CA CYS A 47 13.75 -8.90 16.72
C CYS A 47 15.08 -9.28 17.43
N PRO A 48 15.03 -9.91 18.63
CA PRO A 48 16.24 -10.25 19.37
C PRO A 48 17.17 -11.19 18.58
N ASP A 49 16.62 -12.14 17.81
CA ASP A 49 17.37 -13.11 17.00
C ASP A 49 18.37 -12.44 16.02
N ILE A 50 18.02 -11.26 15.49
CA ILE A 50 18.89 -10.52 14.55
C ILE A 50 20.10 -9.96 15.30
N LEU A 51 19.91 -9.48 16.53
CA LEU A 51 20.99 -8.95 17.37
C LEU A 51 21.89 -10.07 17.90
N GLU A 52 21.35 -11.25 18.17
CA GLU A 52 22.16 -12.40 18.59
C GLU A 52 23.09 -12.89 17.48
N GLN A 53 22.65 -12.84 16.22
CA GLN A 53 23.43 -13.28 15.06
C GLN A 53 24.46 -12.25 14.58
N GLU A 54 24.06 -10.98 14.51
CA GLU A 54 24.86 -9.92 13.86
C GLU A 54 25.46 -8.94 14.87
N GLY A 55 25.13 -9.09 16.16
CA GLY A 55 25.56 -8.17 17.21
C GLY A 55 24.79 -6.85 17.14
N LYS A 56 25.52 -5.74 17.10
CA LYS A 56 24.94 -4.39 17.10
C LYS A 56 24.57 -3.96 15.69
N VAL A 57 23.36 -3.43 15.51
CA VAL A 57 22.94 -2.84 14.24
C VAL A 57 23.67 -1.53 13.97
N GLU A 58 24.47 -1.53 12.90
CA GLU A 58 25.21 -0.35 12.44
C GLU A 58 24.32 0.58 11.62
N ILE A 59 24.12 1.79 12.15
CA ILE A 59 23.34 2.87 11.53
C ILE A 59 24.32 3.94 11.05
N GLU A 60 24.26 4.29 9.76
CA GLU A 60 25.11 5.32 9.17
C GLU A 60 24.54 6.72 9.41
N ARG A 61 23.23 6.87 9.23
CA ARG A 61 22.52 8.12 9.53
C ARG A 61 21.12 7.83 10.04
N ILE A 62 20.66 8.63 10.98
CA ILE A 62 19.26 8.65 11.39
C ILE A 62 18.81 10.08 11.63
N HIS A 63 17.65 10.43 11.11
CA HIS A 63 17.09 11.76 11.32
C HIS A 63 15.56 11.74 11.14
N ARG A 64 14.90 12.73 11.74
CA ARG A 64 13.49 12.98 11.48
C ARG A 64 13.32 13.67 10.13
N SER A 65 12.27 13.31 9.40
CA SER A 65 11.87 14.06 8.20
C SER A 65 11.58 15.52 8.58
N PRO A 66 11.89 16.49 7.70
CA PRO A 66 11.57 17.88 7.94
C PRO A 66 10.06 18.04 8.25
N PRO A 67 9.68 19.01 9.09
CA PRO A 67 8.30 19.26 9.41
C PRO A 67 7.53 19.55 8.12
N THR A 68 6.47 18.80 7.88
CA THR A 68 5.48 19.16 6.87
C THR A 68 4.81 20.45 7.35
N PHE A 69 4.68 21.45 6.48
CA PHE A 69 4.13 22.80 6.76
C PHE A 69 2.69 22.83 7.30
N ASN A 70 2.07 21.69 7.59
CA ASN A 70 0.70 21.62 8.09
C ASN A 70 0.68 21.64 9.64
N PRO A 71 0.28 22.75 10.27
CA PRO A 71 0.22 22.88 11.73
C PRO A 71 -0.86 22.02 12.39
N GLN A 72 -1.72 21.35 11.62
CA GLN A 72 -2.80 20.48 12.13
C GLN A 72 -2.43 18.99 12.21
N LEU A 73 -1.22 18.60 11.78
CA LEU A 73 -0.81 17.20 11.82
C LEU A 73 -0.51 16.78 13.26
N THR A 74 -1.45 16.05 13.86
CA THR A 74 -1.28 15.35 15.14
C THR A 74 -0.42 14.08 15.03
N THR A 75 -0.05 13.69 13.80
CA THR A 75 0.75 12.49 13.55
C THR A 75 2.24 12.76 13.74
N PRO A 76 2.98 11.92 14.48
CA PRO A 76 4.42 12.09 14.67
C PRO A 76 5.20 12.06 13.34
N ARG A 77 6.25 12.88 13.23
CA ARG A 77 7.14 12.89 12.06
C ARG A 77 7.82 11.54 11.85
N ASN A 78 7.99 11.17 10.58
CA ASN A 78 8.68 9.94 10.22
C ASN A 78 10.18 10.07 10.50
N VAL A 79 10.82 8.96 10.83
CA VAL A 79 12.29 8.88 10.92
C VAL A 79 12.81 8.14 9.70
N ILE A 80 13.89 8.64 9.11
CA ILE A 80 14.63 7.98 8.04
C ILE A 80 15.95 7.51 8.62
N ALA A 81 16.19 6.19 8.56
CA ALA A 81 17.41 5.56 9.01
C ALA A 81 18.11 4.90 7.81
N LYS A 82 19.40 5.18 7.62
CA LYS A 82 20.26 4.52 6.65
C LYS A 82 21.10 3.47 7.38
N PHE A 83 20.97 2.22 6.96
CA PHE A 83 21.70 1.10 7.53
C PHE A 83 23.00 0.91 6.77
N LYS A 84 24.08 0.56 7.48
CA LYS A 84 25.36 0.26 6.85
C LYS A 84 25.37 -1.12 6.19
N ASN A 85 24.63 -2.08 6.77
CA ASN A 85 24.49 -3.42 6.22
C ASN A 85 23.08 -3.64 5.62
N TYR A 86 23.03 -3.92 4.32
CA TYR A 86 21.79 -4.21 3.59
C TYR A 86 21.09 -5.49 4.08
N GLN A 87 21.85 -6.54 4.44
CA GLN A 87 21.29 -7.82 4.86
C GLN A 87 20.53 -7.69 6.18
N THR A 88 21.12 -6.99 7.15
CA THR A 88 20.49 -6.65 8.45
C THR A 88 19.18 -5.91 8.23
N LYS A 89 19.21 -4.87 7.39
CA LYS A 89 18.04 -4.06 7.05
C LYS A 89 16.93 -4.92 6.46
N GLU A 90 17.26 -5.82 5.54
CA GLU A 90 16.28 -6.69 4.89
C GLU A 90 15.64 -7.67 5.89
N LYS A 91 16.43 -8.29 6.78
CA LYS A 91 15.90 -9.15 7.85
C LYS A 91 14.92 -8.38 8.76
N ILE A 92 15.28 -7.16 9.18
CA ILE A 92 14.41 -6.30 9.99
C ILE A 92 13.10 -6.00 9.25
N LEU A 93 13.18 -5.62 7.97
CA LEU A 93 12.00 -5.34 7.15
C LEU A 93 11.12 -6.58 6.93
N GLN A 94 11.70 -7.77 6.78
CA GLN A 94 10.95 -9.02 6.68
C GLN A 94 10.17 -9.31 7.97
N THR A 95 10.79 -9.09 9.14
CA THR A 95 10.10 -9.26 10.43
C THR A 95 9.01 -8.20 10.62
N ALA A 96 9.27 -6.95 10.24
CA ALA A 96 8.30 -5.86 10.30
C ALA A 96 7.08 -6.08 9.37
N LYS A 97 7.25 -6.82 8.27
CA LYS A 97 6.13 -7.23 7.40
C LYS A 97 5.23 -8.30 8.04
N LYS A 98 5.81 -9.17 8.89
CA LYS A 98 5.07 -10.25 9.55
C LYS A 98 4.29 -9.77 10.77
N LYS A 99 4.90 -8.88 11.58
CA LYS A 99 4.28 -8.33 12.79
C LYS A 99 4.55 -6.84 12.93
N PRO A 100 3.59 -6.05 13.45
CA PRO A 100 3.85 -4.66 13.80
C PRO A 100 4.85 -4.58 14.96
N PHE A 101 5.72 -3.58 14.93
CA PHE A 101 6.69 -3.39 16.02
C PHE A 101 6.06 -2.59 17.15
N ARG A 102 6.58 -2.77 18.35
CA ARG A 102 6.19 -2.02 19.56
C ARG A 102 7.37 -1.27 20.14
N TYR A 103 7.09 -0.13 20.76
CA TYR A 103 8.04 0.66 21.52
C TYR A 103 7.30 1.40 22.63
N HIS A 104 7.59 1.08 23.89
CA HIS A 104 6.92 1.68 25.06
C HIS A 104 5.39 1.72 24.92
N GLY A 105 4.78 0.63 24.46
CA GLY A 105 3.33 0.53 24.26
C GLY A 105 2.79 1.14 22.95
N ASN A 106 3.59 1.94 22.24
CA ASN A 106 3.21 2.50 20.94
C ASN A 106 3.52 1.53 19.80
N THR A 107 2.64 1.51 18.79
CA THR A 107 2.86 0.70 17.59
C THR A 107 3.74 1.47 16.60
N VAL A 108 4.88 0.89 16.26
CA VAL A 108 5.86 1.42 15.31
C VAL A 108 5.84 0.57 14.04
N ARG A 109 5.89 1.22 12.88
CA ARG A 109 5.99 0.54 11.58
C ARG A 109 7.31 0.89 10.91
N ILE A 110 8.05 -0.12 10.49
CA ILE A 110 9.27 0.04 9.70
C ILE A 110 8.98 -0.42 8.28
N THR A 111 9.17 0.48 7.32
CA THR A 111 8.97 0.23 5.89
C THR A 111 10.20 0.62 5.09
N GLN A 112 10.32 0.12 3.86
CA GLN A 112 11.36 0.59 2.96
C GLN A 112 11.12 2.06 2.56
N ASP A 113 12.20 2.84 2.43
CA ASP A 113 12.15 4.17 1.84
C ASP A 113 12.16 4.04 0.31
N LEU A 114 11.08 4.45 -0.34
CA LEU A 114 10.86 4.28 -1.79
C LEU A 114 10.53 5.62 -2.43
N ALA A 115 10.87 5.78 -3.71
CA ALA A 115 10.48 6.94 -4.49
C ALA A 115 8.96 7.13 -4.55
N ALA A 116 8.53 8.38 -4.68
CA ALA A 116 7.12 8.73 -4.71
C ALA A 116 6.39 8.10 -5.90
N SER A 117 7.04 8.04 -7.07
CA SER A 117 6.58 7.33 -8.27
C SER A 117 6.35 5.85 -7.97
N THR A 118 7.35 5.17 -7.40
CA THR A 118 7.27 3.76 -7.03
C THR A 118 6.19 3.48 -5.99
N LEU A 119 5.99 4.38 -5.01
CA LEU A 119 4.90 4.26 -4.04
C LEU A 119 3.52 4.42 -4.68
N LYS A 120 3.37 5.33 -5.65
CA LYS A 120 2.13 5.48 -6.43
C LYS A 120 1.82 4.22 -7.22
N ASP A 121 2.82 3.68 -7.91
CA ASP A 121 2.69 2.44 -8.67
C ASP A 121 2.30 1.27 -7.74
N GLN A 122 3.00 1.07 -6.63
CA GLN A 122 2.65 0.04 -5.66
C GLN A 122 1.22 0.18 -5.12
N LYS A 123 0.75 1.40 -4.86
CA LYS A 123 -0.64 1.63 -4.43
C LYS A 123 -1.64 1.22 -5.52
N ALA A 124 -1.42 1.64 -6.75
CA ALA A 124 -2.28 1.31 -7.88
C ALA A 124 -2.36 -0.22 -8.09
N TRP A 125 -1.20 -0.90 -8.04
CA TRP A 125 -1.17 -2.35 -8.14
C TRP A 125 -1.81 -3.04 -6.95
N ASN A 126 -1.56 -2.61 -5.72
CA ASN A 126 -2.22 -3.18 -4.55
C ASN A 126 -3.75 -3.07 -4.63
N MET A 127 -4.26 -1.97 -5.20
CA MET A 127 -5.69 -1.81 -5.47
C MET A 127 -6.19 -2.82 -6.50
N ILE A 128 -5.47 -3.01 -7.61
CA ILE A 128 -5.78 -4.03 -8.63
C ILE A 128 -5.76 -5.44 -8.01
N PHE A 129 -4.72 -5.78 -7.24
CA PHE A 129 -4.60 -7.08 -6.56
C PHE A 129 -5.74 -7.34 -5.59
N ARG A 130 -6.19 -6.30 -4.87
CA ARG A 130 -7.36 -6.37 -4.00
C ARG A 130 -8.62 -6.62 -4.81
N LYS A 131 -8.85 -5.85 -5.88
CA LYS A 131 -10.00 -5.99 -6.77
C LYS A 131 -10.04 -7.35 -7.49
N ALA A 132 -8.91 -7.84 -7.97
CA ALA A 132 -8.79 -9.15 -8.58
C ALA A 132 -9.17 -10.27 -7.58
N ARG A 133 -8.71 -10.18 -6.33
CA ARG A 133 -9.10 -11.13 -5.26
C ARG A 133 -10.59 -11.04 -4.94
N GLU A 134 -11.14 -9.83 -4.88
CA GLU A 134 -12.58 -9.61 -4.71
C GLU A 134 -13.38 -10.28 -5.85
N LEU A 135 -12.88 -10.22 -7.10
CA LEU A 135 -13.47 -10.87 -8.29
C LEU A 135 -13.31 -12.41 -8.28
N GLY A 136 -12.79 -13.01 -7.21
CA GLY A 136 -12.52 -14.44 -7.11
C GLY A 136 -11.36 -14.91 -7.99
N LEU A 137 -10.53 -13.99 -8.48
CA LEU A 137 -9.34 -14.29 -9.26
C LEU A 137 -8.18 -14.65 -8.33
N GLN A 138 -7.26 -15.47 -8.82
CA GLN A 138 -6.01 -15.77 -8.12
C GLN A 138 -4.86 -14.99 -8.77
N PRO A 139 -4.66 -13.71 -8.39
CA PRO A 139 -3.59 -12.91 -8.95
C PRO A 139 -2.23 -13.43 -8.47
N ARG A 140 -1.30 -13.68 -9.40
CA ARG A 140 0.12 -13.98 -9.11
C ARG A 140 1.03 -12.88 -9.63
N ILE A 141 2.07 -12.57 -8.86
CA ILE A 141 3.16 -11.68 -9.28
C ILE A 141 4.23 -12.55 -9.91
N ASN A 142 4.59 -12.28 -11.16
CA ASN A 142 5.71 -12.96 -11.83
C ASN A 142 6.93 -12.03 -11.86
N TYR A 143 8.10 -12.57 -11.52
CA TYR A 143 9.41 -11.91 -11.61
C TYR A 143 10.00 -12.23 -12.99
N PRO A 144 10.43 -11.26 -13.84
CA PRO A 144 11.39 -10.19 -13.52
C PRO A 144 10.91 -8.76 -13.80
N SER A 145 9.67 -8.56 -14.25
CA SER A 145 9.11 -7.24 -14.57
C SER A 145 8.38 -6.69 -13.35
N LYS A 146 8.59 -5.40 -13.08
CA LYS A 146 8.28 -4.75 -11.81
C LYS A 146 6.83 -5.01 -11.34
N LEU A 147 5.85 -5.21 -12.21
CA LEU A 147 4.43 -5.28 -11.83
C LEU A 147 3.58 -6.10 -12.83
N ASN A 148 3.97 -7.33 -13.18
CA ASN A 148 3.13 -8.17 -14.04
C ASN A 148 2.13 -8.98 -13.21
N LEU A 149 0.84 -8.77 -13.47
CA LEU A 149 -0.25 -9.51 -12.85
C LEU A 149 -0.65 -10.68 -13.76
N THR A 150 -0.51 -11.90 -13.22
CA THR A 150 -1.02 -13.11 -13.87
C THR A 150 -2.36 -13.52 -13.28
N ILE A 151 -3.40 -13.58 -14.12
CA ILE A 151 -4.74 -14.00 -13.75
C ILE A 151 -5.02 -15.38 -14.36
N PHE A 152 -5.39 -16.33 -13.50
CA PHE A 152 -5.90 -17.63 -13.92
C PHE A 152 -7.43 -17.59 -13.97
N LEU A 153 -8.00 -17.79 -15.15
CA LEU A 153 -9.45 -17.79 -15.37
C LEU A 153 -9.84 -18.87 -16.39
N GLN A 154 -10.69 -19.80 -15.97
CA GLN A 154 -11.27 -20.83 -16.85
C GLN A 154 -10.20 -21.58 -17.68
N GLY A 155 -9.06 -21.91 -17.06
CA GLY A 155 -7.95 -22.59 -17.74
C GLY A 155 -7.07 -21.71 -18.64
N LYS A 156 -7.36 -20.41 -18.78
CA LYS A 156 -6.52 -19.44 -19.50
C LYS A 156 -5.72 -18.55 -18.55
N VAL A 157 -4.47 -18.29 -18.93
CA VAL A 157 -3.53 -17.43 -18.21
C VAL A 157 -3.46 -16.07 -18.91
N TRP A 158 -3.71 -14.99 -18.17
CA TRP A 158 -3.61 -13.61 -18.68
C TRP A 158 -2.49 -12.88 -17.95
N SER A 159 -1.53 -12.33 -18.69
CA SER A 159 -0.49 -11.43 -18.14
C SER A 159 -0.87 -9.99 -18.44
N LEU A 160 -1.03 -9.19 -17.39
CA LEU A 160 -1.37 -7.77 -17.48
C LEU A 160 -0.20 -6.95 -16.93
N ASN A 161 0.26 -5.99 -17.73
CA ASN A 161 1.44 -5.18 -17.44
C ASN A 161 1.07 -3.73 -17.11
N ALA A 162 -0.17 -3.33 -17.42
CA ALA A 162 -0.67 -1.98 -17.17
C ALA A 162 -2.05 -1.96 -16.50
N ILE A 163 -2.33 -0.88 -15.78
CA ILE A 163 -3.62 -0.61 -15.14
C ILE A 163 -4.74 -0.58 -16.19
N GLU A 164 -4.48 0.06 -17.34
CA GLU A 164 -5.40 0.18 -18.46
C GLU A 164 -5.79 -1.19 -19.05
N GLU A 165 -4.84 -2.12 -19.12
CA GLU A 165 -5.09 -3.49 -19.60
C GLU A 165 -6.03 -4.24 -18.65
N PHE A 166 -5.88 -4.04 -17.33
CA PHE A 166 -6.80 -4.59 -16.34
C PHE A 166 -8.21 -3.99 -16.43
N GLN A 167 -8.31 -2.68 -16.67
CA GLN A 167 -9.60 -2.02 -16.90
C GLN A 167 -10.30 -2.56 -18.16
N ALA A 168 -9.58 -2.67 -19.26
CA ALA A 168 -10.09 -3.25 -20.49
C ALA A 168 -10.49 -4.72 -20.29
N PHE A 169 -9.74 -5.46 -19.47
CA PHE A 169 -10.05 -6.84 -19.11
C PHE A 169 -11.38 -6.97 -18.37
N ILE A 170 -11.62 -6.14 -17.34
CA ILE A 170 -12.89 -6.12 -16.60
C ILE A 170 -14.04 -5.69 -17.51
N LYS A 171 -13.84 -4.64 -18.32
CA LYS A 171 -14.89 -4.12 -19.22
C LYS A 171 -15.38 -5.17 -20.23
N LYS A 172 -14.47 -6.02 -20.71
CA LYS A 172 -14.79 -7.11 -21.65
C LYS A 172 -15.54 -8.28 -20.98
N ARG A 173 -15.60 -8.35 -19.65
CA ARG A 173 -16.14 -9.48 -18.89
C ARG A 173 -17.05 -9.02 -17.74
N PRO A 174 -18.26 -8.51 -18.06
CA PRO A 174 -19.22 -8.10 -17.05
C PRO A 174 -19.75 -9.27 -16.20
N ASP A 175 -19.57 -10.52 -16.65
CA ASP A 175 -19.91 -11.75 -15.92
C ASP A 175 -19.10 -11.93 -14.63
N LEU A 176 -17.85 -11.44 -14.61
CA LEU A 176 -17.04 -11.41 -13.39
C LEU A 176 -17.62 -10.46 -12.34
N ASN A 177 -18.35 -9.42 -12.75
CA ASN A 177 -19.04 -8.51 -11.84
C ASN A 177 -20.31 -9.13 -11.25
N ARG A 178 -21.00 -10.05 -11.96
CA ARG A 178 -22.24 -10.69 -11.46
C ARG A 178 -22.02 -11.70 -10.32
N ARG A 179 -20.82 -12.30 -10.22
CA ARG A 179 -20.48 -13.19 -9.10
C ARG A 179 -20.55 -12.50 -7.74
N PHE A 180 -20.49 -11.16 -7.72
CA PHE A 180 -20.61 -10.35 -6.51
C PHE A 180 -22.03 -10.30 -5.95
N ASP A 181 -23.04 -10.15 -6.81
CA ASP A 181 -24.42 -10.01 -6.34
C ASP A 181 -24.91 -11.31 -5.68
N VAL A 182 -24.53 -12.46 -6.26
CA VAL A 182 -24.87 -13.79 -5.73
C VAL A 182 -24.11 -14.08 -4.42
N GLN A 183 -22.83 -13.71 -4.32
CA GLN A 183 -22.03 -13.99 -3.12
C GLN A 183 -22.31 -12.99 -1.97
N ALA A 184 -22.76 -11.77 -2.30
CA ALA A 184 -23.27 -10.80 -1.33
C ALA A 184 -24.69 -11.14 -0.84
N GLN A 185 -25.49 -11.87 -1.63
CA GLN A 185 -26.78 -12.40 -1.18
C GLN A 185 -26.60 -13.59 -0.24
N ASN A 186 -25.65 -14.50 -0.52
CA ASN A 186 -25.38 -15.66 0.32
C ASN A 186 -24.71 -15.33 1.68
N SER A 187 -24.06 -14.16 1.80
CA SER A 187 -23.49 -13.68 3.07
C SER A 187 -24.45 -12.82 3.90
N ARG A 188 -25.62 -12.44 3.35
CA ARG A 188 -26.63 -11.60 4.03
C ARG A 188 -27.67 -12.38 4.84
N GLU A 189 -27.64 -13.71 4.85
CA GLU A 189 -28.50 -14.52 5.73
C GLU A 189 -27.93 -14.74 7.14
N SER A 190 -26.70 -14.27 7.42
CA SER A 190 -26.15 -14.25 8.78
C SER A 190 -25.72 -12.84 9.17
N SER A 191 -26.36 -12.31 10.22
CA SER A 191 -26.14 -11.02 10.89
C SER A 191 -26.82 -9.78 10.27
N LYS A 192 -27.90 -9.35 10.95
CA LYS A 192 -28.52 -8.03 10.81
C LYS A 192 -27.55 -6.97 11.37
N GLY A 193 -27.16 -5.98 10.55
CA GLY A 193 -26.48 -4.77 11.00
C GLY A 193 -25.74 -4.02 9.88
N SER A 194 -26.11 -2.75 9.67
CA SER A 194 -25.51 -1.71 8.80
C SER A 194 -25.45 -1.96 7.27
N LYS A 195 -26.58 -1.77 6.59
CA LYS A 195 -26.67 -1.64 5.12
C LYS A 195 -26.30 -0.23 4.62
N THR A 196 -25.07 0.25 4.79
CA THR A 196 -24.65 1.50 4.11
C THR A 196 -23.12 1.68 3.93
N VAL A 197 -22.41 0.77 3.24
CA VAL A 197 -20.97 1.04 2.91
C VAL A 197 -20.55 0.61 1.49
N CYS A 198 -21.33 -0.18 0.75
CA CYS A 198 -20.80 -0.82 -0.47
C CYS A 198 -21.08 -0.10 -1.79
N SER A 199 -22.12 0.75 -1.90
CA SER A 199 -22.40 1.49 -3.14
C SER A 199 -21.55 2.77 -3.30
N SER A 200 -21.01 3.32 -2.21
CA SER A 200 -20.20 4.56 -2.26
C SER A 200 -18.82 4.33 -2.86
N LEU A 201 -18.23 3.15 -2.66
CA LEU A 201 -16.87 2.83 -3.17
C LEU A 201 -16.81 2.64 -4.69
N TYR A 202 -17.92 2.26 -5.34
CA TYR A 202 -18.02 2.21 -6.81
C TYR A 202 -18.08 3.62 -7.42
N SER A 203 -18.82 4.51 -6.76
CA SER A 203 -18.89 5.93 -7.11
C SER A 203 -17.55 6.63 -6.91
N GLU A 204 -16.85 6.36 -5.80
CA GLU A 204 -15.52 6.92 -5.52
C GLU A 204 -14.45 6.42 -6.50
N PHE A 205 -14.51 5.16 -6.91
CA PHE A 205 -13.57 4.61 -7.89
C PHE A 205 -13.76 5.23 -9.28
N PHE A 206 -15.01 5.44 -9.73
CA PHE A 206 -15.29 6.12 -11.00
C PHE A 206 -15.04 7.62 -10.93
N SER A 207 -15.38 8.28 -9.82
CA SER A 207 -15.21 9.72 -9.65
C SER A 207 -13.74 10.12 -9.53
N PHE A 208 -12.93 9.31 -8.83
CA PHE A 208 -11.49 9.56 -8.70
C PHE A 208 -10.75 9.38 -10.04
N LEU A 209 -11.15 8.40 -10.85
CA LEU A 209 -10.60 8.20 -12.20
C LEU A 209 -11.07 9.26 -13.21
N SER A 210 -12.31 9.75 -13.13
CA SER A 210 -12.79 10.84 -14.00
C SER A 210 -12.15 12.20 -13.69
N LEU A 211 -11.67 12.42 -12.46
CA LEU A 211 -10.97 13.65 -12.06
C LEU A 211 -9.52 13.73 -12.57
N GLU A 212 -8.89 12.60 -12.90
CA GLU A 212 -7.49 12.55 -13.40
C GLU A 212 -7.39 12.55 -14.94
N VAL A 213 -8.47 12.23 -15.66
CA VAL A 213 -8.52 12.24 -17.13
C VAL A 213 -9.71 13.06 -17.58
N GLY A 214 -9.52 14.38 -17.65
CA GLY A 214 -10.53 15.35 -18.10
C GLY A 214 -11.18 14.91 -19.40
N SER A 215 -12.36 14.29 -19.28
CA SER A 215 -13.19 13.88 -20.40
C SER A 215 -14.65 14.08 -19.99
N ILE A 216 -15.23 15.12 -20.58
CA ILE A 216 -16.63 15.53 -20.44
C ILE A 216 -17.47 14.48 -21.16
N PHE A 217 -18.33 13.72 -20.46
CA PHE A 217 -19.51 13.11 -21.06
C PHE A 217 -20.69 13.11 -20.05
N PRO A 218 -21.93 13.31 -20.53
CA PRO A 218 -22.99 13.97 -19.77
C PRO A 218 -23.79 13.02 -18.89
N LEU A 219 -24.31 13.56 -17.79
CA LEU A 219 -25.35 12.98 -16.96
C LEU A 219 -26.58 12.64 -17.82
N LEU A 220 -26.89 11.36 -17.99
CA LEU A 220 -28.25 10.92 -18.32
C LEU A 220 -28.42 9.41 -18.11
N VAL A 221 -28.53 8.97 -16.86
CA VAL A 221 -29.47 7.91 -16.42
C VAL A 221 -29.74 8.11 -14.92
N LEU A 222 -30.54 9.12 -14.57
CA LEU A 222 -31.25 9.20 -13.29
C LEU A 222 -32.69 9.62 -13.58
N SER A 223 -33.48 8.68 -14.10
CA SER A 223 -34.93 8.72 -13.98
C SER A 223 -35.46 7.31 -14.18
N ASN A 224 -35.80 6.66 -13.07
CA ASN A 224 -36.88 5.68 -12.92
C ASN A 224 -36.66 4.91 -11.61
N CYS A 225 -36.90 5.58 -10.49
CA CYS A 225 -37.16 4.97 -9.18
C CYS A 225 -37.83 6.01 -8.27
N LEU A 226 -39.03 6.46 -8.65
CA LEU A 226 -39.98 7.09 -7.72
C LEU A 226 -41.36 6.51 -8.06
N GLY A 227 -41.59 5.29 -7.57
CA GLY A 227 -42.90 4.68 -7.49
C GLY A 227 -43.28 4.53 -6.02
N THR A 228 -44.32 5.28 -5.64
CA THR A 228 -45.37 4.94 -4.66
C THR A 228 -44.93 4.54 -3.24
N LEU A 229 -45.10 5.49 -2.31
CA LEU A 229 -45.53 5.22 -0.93
C LEU A 229 -46.64 6.23 -0.56
N SER A 230 -47.71 5.66 0.00
CA SER A 230 -49.03 6.20 0.39
C SER A 230 -49.99 6.61 -0.72
#